data_AF-T0XZ58-F1
#
_entry.id   AF-T0XZ58-F1
#
_cell.length_a   1.000
_cell.length_b   1.000
_cell.length_c   1.000
_cell.angle_alpha   90.00
_cell.angle_beta   90.00
_cell.angle_gamma   90.00
#
_symmetry.space_group_name_H-M   'P 1'
#
loop_
_entity.id
_entity.type
_entity.pdbx_description
1 polymer ?
#
loop_
_entity_poly.entity_id
_entity_poly.type
_entity_poly.pdbx_seq_one_letter_code
_entity_poly.pdbx_strand_id
1 'polypeptide(L)'
;KEYVDSLEGRLKLFFLPPYSPELNPDELVWNDVKNNAVGRAKLEGPKDLHRAVLGRLRFLQKRPDRVRSFFRAPETCYAAA
;
A
#
# COMPACT_ATOMS: atom_id res chain seq x y z
N LYS A 1 -6.42 -16.08 16.57
CA LYS A 1 -7.70 -15.38 16.80
C LYS A 1 -7.67 -14.69 18.15
N GLU A 2 -7.27 -15.42 19.20
CA GLU A 2 -7.04 -14.92 20.56
C GLU A 2 -6.30 -13.57 20.66
N TYR A 3 -5.23 -13.35 19.89
CA TYR A 3 -4.54 -12.04 19.88
C TYR A 3 -5.38 -10.90 19.31
N VAL A 4 -6.17 -11.16 18.26
CA VAL A 4 -7.06 -10.13 17.67
C VAL A 4 -8.21 -9.84 18.63
N ASP A 5 -8.73 -10.90 19.27
CA ASP A 5 -9.80 -10.81 20.25
C ASP A 5 -9.34 -10.03 21.51
N SER A 6 -8.08 -10.21 21.95
CA SER A 6 -7.50 -9.48 23.09
C SER A 6 -7.26 -7.99 22.83
N LEU A 7 -7.33 -7.54 21.57
CA LEU A 7 -7.24 -6.13 21.21
C LEU A 7 -8.59 -5.39 21.28
N GLU A 8 -9.65 -6.06 21.74
CA GLU A 8 -10.96 -5.46 22.05
C GLU A 8 -11.50 -4.60 20.88
N GLY A 9 -11.36 -5.11 19.65
CA GLY A 9 -11.84 -4.44 18.43
C GLY A 9 -10.95 -3.30 17.90
N ARG A 10 -9.81 -3.00 18.53
CA ARG A 10 -8.82 -2.04 18.01
C ARG A 10 -8.12 -2.51 16.74
N LEU A 11 -8.20 -3.81 16.43
CA LEU A 11 -7.73 -4.41 15.20
C LEU A 11 -8.89 -5.16 14.53
N LYS A 12 -9.22 -4.78 13.30
CA LYS A 12 -10.24 -5.45 12.49
C LYS A 12 -9.58 -6.16 11.32
N LEU A 13 -9.94 -7.42 11.11
CA LEU A 13 -9.49 -8.19 9.95
C LEU A 13 -10.51 -8.11 8.83
N PHE A 14 -10.03 -7.91 7.61
CA PHE A 14 -10.80 -8.03 6.38
C PHE A 14 -10.25 -9.22 5.59
N PHE A 15 -11.12 -10.16 5.25
CA PHE A 15 -10.74 -11.35 4.48
C PHE A 15 -11.06 -11.13 3.01
N LEU A 16 -10.06 -11.25 2.15
CA LEU A 16 -10.20 -11.13 0.70
C LEU A 16 -10.32 -12.53 0.08
N PRO A 17 -11.07 -12.68 -1.03
CA PRO A 17 -11.01 -13.87 -1.84
C PRO A 17 -9.57 -14.16 -2.30
N PRO A 18 -9.17 -15.45 -2.42
CA PRO A 18 -7.90 -15.80 -3.03
C PRO A 18 -7.78 -15.23 -4.44
N TYR A 19 -6.56 -14.85 -4.83
CA TYR A 19 -6.25 -14.31 -6.17
C TYR A 19 -7.00 -13.02 -6.56
N SER A 20 -7.42 -12.22 -5.58
CA SER A 20 -8.04 -10.90 -5.81
C SER A 20 -7.14 -9.73 -5.37
N PRO A 21 -5.97 -9.51 -5.99
CA PRO A 21 -5.07 -8.40 -5.65
C PRO A 21 -5.73 -7.03 -5.87
N GLU A 22 -6.66 -6.92 -6.83
CA GLU A 22 -7.40 -5.68 -7.14
C GLU A 22 -8.21 -5.14 -5.96
N LEU A 23 -8.56 -6.00 -5.00
CA LEU A 23 -9.29 -5.60 -3.81
C LEU A 23 -8.36 -5.01 -2.74
N ASN A 24 -7.06 -5.24 -2.80
CA ASN A 24 -6.14 -4.78 -1.77
C ASN A 24 -5.60 -3.37 -2.09
N PRO A 25 -5.90 -2.34 -1.26
CA PRO A 25 -5.43 -0.97 -1.51
C PRO A 25 -3.90 -0.82 -1.49
N ASP A 26 -3.14 -1.77 -0.92
CA ASP A 26 -1.68 -1.75 -0.97
C ASP A 26 -1.11 -1.97 -2.38
N GLU A 27 -1.83 -2.64 -3.27
CA GLU A 27 -1.42 -2.84 -4.66
C GLU A 27 -1.36 -1.50 -5.40
N LEU A 28 -2.21 -0.55 -5.03
CA LEU A 28 -2.15 0.83 -5.55
C LEU A 28 -0.91 1.58 -5.04
N VAL A 29 -0.47 1.33 -3.81
CA VAL A 29 0.81 1.83 -3.29
C VAL A 29 1.96 1.24 -4.10
N TRP A 30 1.95 -0.07 -4.34
CA TRP A 30 3.00 -0.73 -5.11
C TRP A 30 3.02 -0.32 -6.58
N ASN A 31 1.86 -0.12 -7.19
CA ASN A 31 1.73 0.42 -8.53
C ASN A 31 2.36 1.83 -8.63
N ASP A 32 2.11 2.69 -7.64
CA ASP A 32 2.73 4.01 -7.57
C ASP A 32 4.25 3.93 -7.40
N VAL A 33 4.75 3.08 -6.49
CA VAL A 33 6.20 2.90 -6.27
C VAL A 33 6.90 2.37 -7.52
N LYS A 34 6.31 1.38 -8.20
CA LYS A 34 6.86 0.80 -9.43
C LYS A 34 6.93 1.84 -10.55
N ASN A 35 5.84 2.56 -10.82
CA ASN A 35 5.76 3.47 -11.98
C ASN A 35 6.38 4.85 -11.76
N ASN A 36 6.44 5.32 -10.52
CA ASN A 36 6.88 6.68 -10.19
C ASN A 36 8.22 6.75 -9.47
N ALA A 37 8.83 5.61 -9.13
CA ALA A 37 10.18 5.55 -8.58
C ALA A 37 11.06 4.56 -9.33
N VAL A 38 10.76 3.27 -9.24
CA VAL A 38 11.63 2.21 -9.81
C VAL A 38 11.75 2.35 -11.32
N GLY A 39 10.62 2.47 -12.04
CA GLY A 39 10.58 2.59 -13.49
C GLY A 39 11.14 3.91 -14.06
N ARG A 40 11.42 4.90 -13.20
CA ARG A 40 11.97 6.21 -13.61
C ARG A 40 13.40 6.45 -13.14
N ALA A 41 13.95 5.54 -12.35
CA ALA A 41 15.28 5.66 -11.77
C ALA A 41 16.30 4.86 -12.59
N LYS A 42 17.51 5.39 -12.74
CA LYS A 42 18.67 4.58 -13.12
C LYS A 42 19.12 3.80 -11.88
N LEU A 43 19.05 2.48 -11.95
CA LEU A 43 19.39 1.59 -10.84
C LEU A 43 20.64 0.80 -11.22
N GLU A 44 21.72 0.96 -10.46
CA GLU A 44 22.98 0.26 -10.71
C GLU A 44 23.13 -0.97 -9.80
N GLY A 45 22.29 -1.08 -8.77
CA GLY A 45 22.21 -2.27 -7.94
C GLY A 45 21.16 -2.21 -6.83
N PRO A 46 21.14 -3.20 -5.93
CA PRO A 46 20.12 -3.33 -4.89
C PRO A 46 20.03 -2.13 -3.94
N LYS A 47 21.15 -1.47 -3.66
CA LYS A 47 21.19 -0.27 -2.80
C LYS A 47 20.42 0.90 -3.42
N ASP A 48 20.50 1.08 -4.74
CA ASP A 48 19.78 2.14 -5.44
C ASP A 48 18.30 1.83 -5.51
N LEU A 49 17.93 0.56 -5.76
CA LEU A 49 16.54 0.12 -5.71
C LEU A 49 15.93 0.41 -4.33
N HIS A 50 16.62 0.00 -3.26
CA HIS A 50 16.18 0.25 -1.89
C HIS A 50 16.02 1.76 -1.61
N ARG A 51 16.97 2.59 -2.07
CA ARG A 51 16.90 4.05 -1.93
C ARG A 51 15.68 4.63 -2.68
N ALA A 52 15.44 4.20 -3.91
CA ALA A 52 14.32 4.66 -4.73
C ALA A 52 12.96 4.29 -4.11
N VAL A 53 12.81 3.03 -3.68
CA VAL A 53 11.60 2.53 -3.01
C VAL A 53 11.33 3.31 -1.72
N LEU A 54 12.31 3.39 -0.81
CA LEU A 54 12.14 4.12 0.44
C LEU A 54 11.88 5.61 0.23
N GLY A 55 12.53 6.22 -0.77
CA GLY A 55 12.28 7.61 -1.15
C GLY A 55 10.81 7.84 -1.51
N ARG A 56 10.23 6.94 -2.32
CA ARG A 56 8.84 7.04 -2.75
C ARG A 56 7.84 6.75 -1.64
N LEU A 57 8.10 5.75 -0.80
CA LEU A 57 7.26 5.45 0.36
C LEU A 57 7.23 6.62 1.34
N ARG A 58 8.38 7.28 1.61
CA ARG A 58 8.41 8.50 2.43
C ARG A 58 7.69 9.68 1.78
N PHE A 59 7.72 9.79 0.45
CA PHE A 59 6.92 10.78 -0.26
C PHE A 59 5.41 10.53 -0.07
N LEU A 60 4.95 9.29 -0.24
CA LEU A 60 3.55 8.90 -0.03
C LEU A 60 3.10 9.12 1.42
N GLN A 61 3.96 8.80 2.40
CA GLN A 61 3.68 9.03 3.82
C GLN A 61 3.36 10.49 4.13
N LYS A 62 3.95 11.44 3.40
CA LYS A 62 3.72 12.89 3.55
C LYS A 62 2.54 13.40 2.72
N ARG A 63 1.82 12.52 2.01
CA ARG A 63 0.74 12.83 1.07
C ARG A 63 -0.53 12.06 1.45
N PRO A 64 -1.19 12.45 2.55
CA PRO A 64 -2.42 11.79 3.00
C PRO A 64 -3.54 11.87 1.95
N ASP A 65 -3.54 12.89 1.08
CA ASP A 65 -4.43 12.99 -0.07
C ASP A 65 -4.27 11.81 -1.04
N ARG A 66 -3.02 11.45 -1.36
CA ARG A 66 -2.70 10.31 -2.23
C ARG A 66 -3.03 8.99 -1.54
N VAL A 67 -2.65 8.83 -0.27
CA VAL A 67 -2.96 7.62 0.49
C VAL A 67 -4.48 7.39 0.55
N ARG A 68 -5.27 8.42 0.89
CA ARG A 68 -6.73 8.33 0.90
C ARG A 68 -7.31 7.97 -0.47
N SER A 69 -6.70 8.43 -1.56
CA SER A 69 -7.17 8.06 -2.91
C SER A 69 -7.08 6.57 -3.18
N PHE A 70 -6.10 5.86 -2.61
CA PHE A 70 -5.98 4.40 -2.75
C PHE A 70 -7.12 3.63 -2.09
N PHE A 71 -7.67 4.17 -1.00
CA PHE A 71 -8.85 3.62 -0.33
C PHE A 71 -10.16 4.08 -0.96
N ARG A 72 -10.13 4.97 -1.96
CA ARG A 72 -11.34 5.50 -2.62
C ARG A 72 -11.49 5.00 -4.04
N ALA A 73 -10.60 4.13 -4.51
CA ALA A 73 -10.77 3.46 -5.78
C ALA A 73 -12.01 2.54 -5.72
N PRO A 74 -12.71 2.31 -6.85
CA PRO A 74 -13.96 1.53 -6.86
C PRO A 74 -13.82 0.17 -6.17
N GLU A 75 -12.72 -0.54 -6.41
CA GLU A 75 -12.47 -1.90 -5.95
C GLU A 75 -12.08 -1.98 -4.47
N THR A 76 -11.54 -0.89 -3.91
CA THR A 76 -10.94 -0.85 -2.57
C THR A 76 -11.73 0.02 -1.57
N CYS A 77 -12.81 0.66 -2.03
CA CYS A 77 -13.62 1.59 -1.22
C CYS A 77 -14.21 0.97 0.05
N TYR A 78 -14.41 -0.35 0.07
CA TYR A 78 -14.84 -1.09 1.25
C TYR A 78 -13.87 -0.94 2.43
N ALA A 79 -12.58 -0.69 2.15
CA ALA A 79 -11.52 -0.57 3.16
C ALA A 79 -11.37 0.85 3.73
N ALA A 80 -12.18 1.82 3.28
CA ALA A 80 -12.17 3.20 3.79
C ALA A 80 -13.02 3.41 5.06
N ALA A 81 -13.71 2.37 5.52
CA ALA A 81 -14.66 2.40 6.63
C ALA A 81 -14.00 2.48 8.01
#